data_AF-A0A2D4VL74-F1
#
_entry.id   AF-A0A2D4VL74-F1
#
_cell.length_a   1.000
_cell.length_b   1.000
_cell.length_c   1.000
_cell.angle_alpha   90.00
_cell.angle_beta   90.00
_cell.angle_gamma   90.00
#
_symmetry.space_group_name_H-M   'P 1'
#
loop_
_entity.id
_entity.type
_entity.pdbx_description
1 polymer ?
#
loop_
_entity_poly.entity_id
_entity_poly.type
_entity_poly.pdbx_seq_one_letter_code
_entity_poly.pdbx_strand_id
1 'polypeptide(L)' 'MSETHILPDMLRPGLRLVFIGTAASTRSAAVGAYYTHPQNRFWR' A
#
# COMPACT_ATOMS: atom_id res chain seq x y z
N MET A 1 -2.08 21.91 -6.62
CA MET A 1 -2.86 20.70 -6.94
C MET A 1 -2.44 19.65 -5.94
N SER A 2 -3.38 19.10 -5.16
CA SER A 2 -3.12 18.15 -4.08
C SER A 2 -2.38 16.93 -4.62
N GLU A 3 -1.10 16.74 -4.26
CA GLU A 3 -0.39 15.49 -4.49
C GLU A 3 -1.17 14.40 -3.77
N THR A 4 -1.92 13.62 -4.54
CA THR A 4 -2.86 12.68 -4.00
C THR A 4 -2.06 11.49 -3.47
N HIS A 5 -1.82 11.47 -2.16
CA HIS A 5 -1.15 10.40 -1.41
C HIS A 5 -1.94 9.07 -1.39
N ILE A 6 -2.80 8.85 -2.38
CA ILE A 6 -3.60 7.63 -2.55
C ILE A 6 -2.78 6.65 -3.39
N LEU A 7 -2.54 5.47 -2.82
CA LEU A 7 -1.95 4.36 -3.54
C LEU A 7 -3.04 3.61 -4.32
N PRO A 8 -2.77 3.18 -5.56
CA PRO A 8 -3.74 2.43 -6.34
C PRO A 8 -3.95 1.03 -5.74
N ASP A 9 -5.19 0.57 -5.75
CA ASP A 9 -5.53 -0.79 -5.33
C ASP A 9 -4.88 -1.83 -6.26
N MET A 10 -4.28 -2.85 -5.66
CA MET A 10 -3.66 -3.98 -6.38
C MET A 10 -4.63 -5.16 -6.49
N LEU A 11 -5.70 -4.99 -7.26
CA LEU A 11 -6.78 -5.98 -7.40
C LEU A 11 -6.87 -6.55 -8.81
N ARG A 12 -7.15 -7.86 -8.89
CA ARG A 12 -7.49 -8.56 -10.14
C ARG A 12 -8.52 -9.67 -9.89
N PRO A 13 -9.29 -10.09 -10.90
CA PRO A 13 -10.18 -11.25 -10.77
C PRO A 13 -9.42 -12.52 -10.35
N GLY A 14 -10.09 -13.38 -9.57
CA GLY A 14 -9.55 -14.68 -9.16
C GLY A 14 -8.58 -14.65 -7.98
N LEU A 15 -8.47 -13.53 -7.26
CA LEU A 15 -7.71 -13.48 -6.00
C LEU A 15 -8.36 -14.36 -4.93
N ARG A 16 -7.53 -15.17 -4.25
CA ARG A 16 -7.95 -16.00 -3.10
C ARG A 16 -7.89 -15.26 -1.77
N LEU A 17 -7.12 -14.18 -1.72
CA LEU A 17 -6.83 -13.39 -0.52
C LEU A 17 -6.63 -11.93 -0.92
N VAL A 18 -7.17 -11.03 -0.12
CA VAL A 18 -7.00 -9.58 -0.22
C VAL A 18 -6.62 -9.05 1.15
N PHE A 19 -5.57 -8.24 1.22
CA PHE A 19 -5.18 -7.54 2.45
C PHE A 19 -5.74 -6.13 2.43
N ILE A 20 -6.53 -5.78 3.43
CA ILE A 20 -7.14 -4.45 3.58
C ILE A 20 -6.44 -3.72 4.72
N GLY A 21 -5.63 -2.72 4.39
CA GLY A 21 -4.98 -1.84 5.37
C GLY A 21 -5.90 -0.72 5.85
N THR A 22 -5.51 -0.03 6.92
CA THR A 22 -6.25 1.13 7.45
C THR A 22 -5.88 2.43 6.74
N ALA A 23 -4.59 2.74 6.65
CA ALA A 23 -4.07 3.91 5.94
C ALA A 23 -2.65 3.65 5.41
N ALA A 24 -2.32 4.26 4.28
CA ALA A 24 -0.95 4.29 3.78
C ALA A 24 -0.08 5.15 4.70
N SER A 25 1.11 4.67 5.08
CA SER A 25 2.08 5.49 5.80
C SER A 25 2.65 6.58 4.89
N THR A 26 3.15 7.69 5.46
CA THR A 26 3.77 8.78 4.69
C THR A 26 4.86 8.29 3.75
N ARG A 27 5.69 7.33 4.20
CA ARG A 27 6.71 6.71 3.35
C ARG A 27 6.12 5.90 2.20
N SER A 28 5.03 5.17 2.45
CA SER A 28 4.33 4.40 1.42
C SER A 28 3.71 5.34 0.37
N ALA A 29 3.07 6.42 0.82
CA ALA A 29 2.52 7.45 -0.04
C ALA A 29 3.59 8.17 -0.88
N ALA A 30 4.73 8.53 -0.29
CA ALA A 30 5.81 9.22 -1.00
C ALA A 30 6.49 8.33 -2.06
N VAL A 31 6.59 7.02 -1.81
CA VAL A 31 7.27 6.06 -2.70
C VAL A 31 6.32 5.44 -3.73
N GLY A 32 5.00 5.51 -3.51
CA GLY A 32 4.03 4.88 -4.40
C GLY A 32 3.90 3.36 -4.22
N ALA A 33 4.31 2.82 -3.06
CA ALA A 33 4.28 1.38 -2.80
C ALA A 33 3.84 1.04 -1.36
N TYR A 34 3.13 -0.08 -1.20
CA TYR A 34 2.64 -0.54 0.11
C TYR A 34 3.71 -1.24 0.94
N TYR A 35 3.55 -1.11 2.27
CA TYR A 35 4.37 -1.81 3.28
C TYR A 35 5.87 -1.55 3.15
N THR A 36 6.25 -0.35 2.68
CA THR A 36 7.65 -0.02 2.42
C THR A 36 8.48 0.12 3.70
N HIS A 37 7.87 0.42 4.85
CA HIS A 37 8.60 0.73 6.09
C HIS A 37 9.51 -0.43 6.55
N PRO A 38 10.78 -0.20 6.97
CA PRO A 38 11.70 -1.30 7.31
C PRO A 38 11.26 -2.19 8.49
N GLN A 39 10.42 -1.65 9.38
CA GLN A 39 9.82 -2.42 10.48
C GLN A 39 8.52 -3.14 10.08
N ASN A 40 7.95 -2.82 8.92
CA ASN A 40 6.83 -3.58 8.39
C ASN A 40 7.36 -4.95 7.95
N ARG A 41 6.70 -6.02 8.41
CA ARG A 41 7.12 -7.40 8.18
C ARG A 41 6.35 -8.11 7.07
N PHE A 42 5.45 -7.41 6.37
CA PHE A 42 4.56 -8.01 5.37
C PHE A 42 5.31 -8.75 4.25
N TRP A 43 6.47 -8.21 3.83
CA TRP A 43 7.30 -8.77 2.75
C TRP A 43 8.46 -9.66 3.25
N ARG A 44 8.55 -9.92 4.56
CA ARG A 44 9.51 -10.90 5.10
C ARG A 44 8.87 -12.27 5.12
#